data_AF-A0A820J7Q6-F1
#
_entry.id   AF-A0A820J7Q6-F1
#
_cell.length_a   1.000
_cell.length_b   1.000
_cell.length_c   1.000
_cell.angle_alpha   90.00
_cell.angle_beta   90.00
_cell.angle_gamma   90.00
#
_symmetry.space_group_name_H-M   'P 1'
#
loop_
_entity.id
_entity.type
_entity.pdbx_description
1 polymer ?
#
loop_
_entity_poly.entity_id
_entity_poly.type
_entity_poly.pdbx_seq_one_letter_code
_entity_poly.pdbx_strand_id
1 'polypeptide(L)'
;QHIKAVLDAAIFIARAIDIEKKNVLVHCSDGWDRTAQCCSLSSLLLCPYYRSIHGFRMLIEKEWLSFGHKFSDRCGHLRTNDNKEQSPVFLQVC
;
A
#
# COMPACT_ATOMS: atom_id res chain seq x y z
N GLN A 1 -7.36 -12.28 -9.35
CA GLN A 1 -8.50 -11.40 -8.94
C GLN A 1 -8.06 -10.30 -7.98
N HIS A 2 -7.38 -10.60 -6.87
CA HIS A 2 -7.02 -9.60 -5.85
C HIS A 2 -6.08 -8.48 -6.33
N ILE A 3 -5.00 -8.82 -7.05
CA ILE A 3 -4.04 -7.82 -7.59
C ILE A 3 -4.76 -6.81 -8.49
N LYS A 4 -5.66 -7.30 -9.36
CA LYS A 4 -6.48 -6.44 -10.21
C LYS A 4 -7.31 -5.45 -9.39
N ALA A 5 -8.00 -5.92 -8.35
CA ALA A 5 -8.84 -5.04 -7.52
C ALA A 5 -8.02 -3.94 -6.82
N VAL A 6 -6.81 -4.26 -6.36
CA VAL A 6 -5.91 -3.28 -5.73
C VAL A 6 -5.41 -2.25 -6.75
N LEU A 7 -5.03 -2.69 -7.96
CA LEU A 7 -4.65 -1.79 -9.05
C LEU A 7 -5.81 -0.92 -9.52
N ASP A 8 -7.01 -1.47 -9.66
CA ASP A 8 -8.22 -0.74 -10.05
C ASP A 8 -8.52 0.39 -9.03
N ALA A 9 -8.36 0.10 -7.74
CA ALA A 9 -8.50 1.12 -6.68
C ALA A 9 -7.42 2.21 -6.79
N ALA A 10 -6.16 1.83 -7.05
CA ALA A 10 -5.07 2.79 -7.20
C ALA A 10 -5.28 3.72 -8.42
N ILE A 11 -5.76 3.16 -9.54
CA ILE A 11 -6.12 3.90 -10.76
C ILE A 11 -7.29 4.85 -10.47
N PHE A 12 -8.32 4.38 -9.77
CA PHE A 12 -9.45 5.21 -9.39
C PHE A 12 -9.01 6.43 -8.56
N ILE A 13 -8.16 6.23 -7.55
CA ILE A 13 -7.60 7.31 -6.73
C ILE A 13 -6.76 8.27 -7.58
N ALA A 14 -5.87 7.74 -8.42
CA ALA A 14 -5.00 8.56 -9.26
C ALA A 14 -5.80 9.42 -10.25
N ARG A 15 -6.86 8.87 -10.86
CA ARG A 15 -7.75 9.62 -11.76
C ARG A 15 -8.53 10.71 -11.02
N ALA A 16 -9.04 10.41 -9.83
CA ALA A 16 -9.75 11.40 -9.03
C ALA A 16 -8.87 12.62 -8.68
N ILE A 17 -7.58 12.38 -8.41
CA ILE A 17 -6.61 13.43 -8.11
C ILE A 17 -6.18 14.18 -9.39
N ASP A 18 -5.70 13.46 -10.40
CA ASP A 18 -5.04 14.09 -11.56
C ASP A 18 -6.02 14.62 -12.61
N ILE A 19 -7.12 13.92 -12.86
CA ILE A 19 -8.08 14.30 -13.90
C ILE A 19 -9.21 15.13 -13.27
N GLU A 20 -9.82 14.64 -12.21
CA GLU A 20 -11.01 15.28 -11.61
C GLU A 20 -10.67 16.40 -10.62
N LYS A 21 -9.38 16.56 -10.26
CA LYS A 21 -8.86 17.58 -9.33
C LYS A 21 -9.54 17.56 -7.95
N LYS A 22 -9.82 16.36 -7.43
CA LYS A 22 -10.43 16.15 -6.11
C LYS A 22 -9.42 15.70 -5.07
N ASN A 23 -9.69 16.06 -3.80
CA ASN A 23 -9.02 15.47 -2.66
C ASN A 23 -9.65 14.11 -2.32
N VAL A 24 -8.83 13.12 -1.98
CA VAL A 24 -9.28 11.75 -1.70
C VAL A 24 -8.81 11.33 -0.31
N LEU A 25 -9.74 10.82 0.52
CA LEU A 25 -9.43 10.14 1.76
C LEU A 25 -9.47 8.63 1.51
N VAL A 26 -8.35 7.94 1.77
CA VAL A 26 -8.24 6.49 1.65
C VAL A 26 -8.21 5.87 3.03
N HIS A 27 -9.18 5.02 3.35
CA HIS A 27 -9.18 4.21 4.56
C HIS A 27 -9.71 2.81 4.27
N CYS A 28 -9.44 1.88 5.17
CA CYS A 28 -10.04 0.55 5.21
C CYS A 28 -10.53 0.30 6.64
N SER A 29 -10.50 -0.96 7.11
CA SER A 29 -10.81 -1.30 8.50
C SER A 29 -9.81 -0.63 9.47
N ASP A 30 -8.58 -1.14 9.53
CA ASP A 30 -7.56 -0.62 10.46
C ASP A 30 -6.58 0.37 9.82
N GLY A 31 -6.57 0.47 8.49
CA GLY A 31 -5.77 1.47 7.77
C GLY A 31 -4.30 1.12 7.52
N TRP A 32 -3.79 -0.04 7.94
CA TRP A 32 -2.36 -0.40 7.77
C TRP A 32 -2.07 -1.46 6.68
N ASP A 33 -3.09 -2.08 6.08
CA ASP A 33 -2.93 -3.11 5.04
C ASP A 33 -3.34 -2.57 3.66
N ARG A 34 -4.63 -2.66 3.32
CA ARG A 34 -5.17 -2.23 2.02
C ARG A 34 -5.02 -0.73 1.75
N THR A 35 -5.02 0.08 2.79
CA THR A 35 -4.74 1.52 2.68
C THR A 35 -3.31 1.76 2.22
N ALA A 36 -2.32 1.09 2.84
CA ALA A 36 -0.91 1.17 2.40
C ALA A 36 -0.74 0.70 0.94
N GLN A 37 -1.45 -0.37 0.54
CA GLN A 37 -1.47 -0.84 -0.85
C GLN A 37 -1.98 0.24 -1.81
N CYS A 38 -3.15 0.81 -1.54
CA CYS A 38 -3.76 1.80 -2.40
C CYS A 38 -2.94 3.11 -2.45
N CYS A 39 -2.52 3.63 -1.29
CA CYS A 39 -1.76 4.87 -1.20
C CYS A 39 -0.39 4.78 -1.88
N SER A 40 0.33 3.66 -1.70
CA SER A 40 1.65 3.47 -2.33
C SER A 40 1.55 3.34 -3.86
N LEU A 41 0.61 2.53 -4.38
CA LEU A 41 0.41 2.38 -5.82
C LEU A 41 -0.08 3.67 -6.48
N SER A 42 -1.03 4.39 -5.88
CA SER A 42 -1.46 5.70 -6.39
C SER A 42 -0.30 6.71 -6.39
N SER A 43 0.55 6.69 -5.37
CA SER A 43 1.74 7.55 -5.31
C SER A 43 2.73 7.24 -6.43
N LEU A 44 2.93 5.96 -6.79
CA LEU A 44 3.75 5.55 -7.94
C LEU A 44 3.19 6.05 -9.28
N LEU A 45 1.85 6.01 -9.43
CA LEU A 45 1.17 6.49 -10.62
C LEU A 45 1.27 8.02 -10.76
N LEU A 46 1.16 8.75 -9.65
CA LEU A 46 1.08 10.22 -9.65
C LEU A 46 2.44 10.92 -9.59
N CYS A 47 3.45 10.33 -8.96
CA CYS A 47 4.71 11.01 -8.67
C CYS A 47 5.92 10.27 -9.28
N PRO A 48 6.59 10.84 -10.31
CA PRO A 48 7.76 10.24 -10.93
C PRO A 48 8.91 9.95 -9.97
N TYR A 49 9.06 10.73 -8.89
CA TYR A 49 10.11 10.54 -7.89
C TYR A 49 10.10 9.11 -7.31
N TYR A 50 8.92 8.61 -6.94
CA TYR A 50 8.76 7.28 -6.34
C TYR A 50 9.06 6.12 -7.30
N ARG A 51 9.24 6.39 -8.61
CA ARG A 51 9.65 5.39 -9.61
C ARG A 51 11.17 5.24 -9.74
N SER A 52 11.96 6.03 -9.02
CA SER A 52 13.40 5.80 -8.86
C SER A 52 13.68 4.79 -7.74
N ILE A 53 14.85 4.14 -7.74
CA ILE A 53 15.23 3.21 -6.65
C ILE A 53 15.20 3.92 -5.27
N HIS A 54 15.75 5.13 -5.20
CA HIS A 54 15.74 5.90 -3.95
C HIS A 54 14.33 6.31 -3.55
N GLY A 55 13.53 6.83 -4.50
CA GLY A 55 12.15 7.22 -4.22
C GLY A 55 11.29 6.03 -3.81
N PHE A 56 11.46 4.86 -4.43
CA PHE A 56 10.73 3.66 -4.04
C PHE A 56 11.06 3.20 -2.62
N ARG A 57 12.34 3.29 -2.19
CA ARG A 57 12.72 3.07 -0.78
C ARG A 57 12.02 4.05 0.15
N MET A 58 12.01 5.34 -0.18
CA MET A 58 11.30 6.35 0.61
C MET A 58 9.79 6.09 0.65
N LEU A 59 9.20 5.57 -0.43
CA LEU A 59 7.79 5.20 -0.46
C LEU A 59 7.50 4.04 0.50
N ILE A 60 8.36 3.02 0.53
CA ILE A 60 8.24 1.91 1.48
C ILE A 60 8.41 2.41 2.92
N GLU A 61 9.44 3.20 3.19
CA GLU A 61 9.67 3.79 4.52
C GLU A 61 8.47 4.60 4.99
N LYS A 62 7.90 5.41 4.10
CA LYS A 62 6.71 6.21 4.39
C LYS A 62 5.46 5.34 4.56
N GLU A 63 4.93 4.79 3.46
CA GLU A 63 3.59 4.19 3.41
C GLU A 63 3.47 2.87 4.15
N TRP A 64 4.59 2.17 4.38
CA TRP A 64 4.57 0.85 4.99
C TRP A 64 5.18 0.83 6.38
N LEU A 65 6.40 1.37 6.55
CA LEU A 65 7.08 1.30 7.85
C LEU A 65 6.54 2.37 8.82
N SER A 66 6.54 3.64 8.40
CA SER A 66 6.15 4.75 9.29
C SER A 66 4.65 4.74 9.63
N PHE A 67 3.80 4.32 8.68
CA PHE A 67 2.36 4.16 8.89
C PHE A 67 1.96 2.82 9.52
N GLY A 68 2.92 2.00 9.93
CA GLY A 68 2.69 0.89 10.86
C GLY A 68 2.13 -0.39 10.24
N HIS A 69 2.47 -0.70 8.98
CA HIS A 69 2.20 -2.03 8.44
C HIS A 69 2.86 -3.11 9.32
N LYS A 70 2.07 -4.09 9.75
CA LYS A 70 2.47 -5.11 10.73
C LYS A 70 3.34 -6.21 10.11
N PHE A 71 4.50 -5.88 9.57
CA PHE A 71 5.39 -6.85 8.90
C PHE A 71 5.69 -8.09 9.75
N SER A 72 5.94 -7.93 11.05
CA SER A 72 6.23 -9.07 11.95
C SER A 72 5.09 -10.09 12.00
N ASP A 73 3.84 -9.62 12.03
CA ASP A 73 2.65 -10.46 12.11
C ASP A 73 2.34 -11.05 10.72
N ARG A 74 2.34 -10.20 9.69
CA ARG A 74 2.00 -10.57 8.30
C ARG A 74 2.98 -11.58 7.70
N CYS A 75 4.26 -11.48 8.06
CA CYS A 75 5.33 -12.37 7.60
C CYS A 75 5.66 -13.51 8.58
N GLY A 76 5.04 -13.55 9.77
CA GLY A 76 5.27 -14.62 10.74
C GLY A 76 6.68 -14.66 11.33
N HIS A 77 7.36 -13.51 11.44
CA HIS A 77 8.74 -13.44 11.94
C HIS A 77 8.87 -13.90 13.39
N LEU A 78 7.89 -13.55 14.21
CA LEU A 78 7.73 -14.07 15.56
C LEU A 78 6.86 -15.31 15.40
N ARG A 79 7.46 -16.51 15.52
CA ARG A 79 6.80 -17.82 15.37
C ARG A 79 5.79 -18.07 16.50
N THR A 80 4.77 -17.23 16.61
CA THR A 80 3.64 -17.39 17.52
C THR A 80 2.72 -18.47 16.98
N ASN A 81 2.01 -19.17 17.86
CA ASN A 81 1.12 -20.28 17.45
C ASN A 81 -0.14 -19.82 16.69
N ASP A 82 -0.35 -18.50 16.50
CA ASP A 82 -1.51 -17.95 15.82
C ASP A 82 -1.16 -17.46 14.40
N ASN A 83 -1.26 -18.35 13.42
CA ASN A 83 -0.99 -18.05 12.02
C ASN A 83 -2.11 -17.25 11.33
N LYS A 84 -3.19 -16.88 12.02
CA LYS A 84 -4.35 -16.20 11.39
C LYS A 84 -4.02 -14.81 10.87
N GLU A 85 -3.01 -14.16 11.44
CA GLU A 85 -2.57 -12.81 11.04
C GLU A 85 -1.57 -12.81 9.89
N GLN A 86 -1.06 -13.98 9.47
CA GLN A 86 -0.11 -14.08 8.35
C GLN A 86 -0.83 -13.88 7.02
N SER A 87 -0.32 -12.97 6.20
CA SER A 87 -0.93 -12.64 4.91
C SER A 87 0.07 -11.95 3.99
N PRO A 88 0.09 -12.26 2.68
CA PRO A 88 1.08 -11.72 1.74
C PRO A 88 0.75 -10.29 1.27
N VAL A 89 0.38 -9.38 2.19
CA VAL A 89 -0.14 -8.04 1.87
C VAL A 89 0.89 -7.19 1.11
N PHE A 90 2.13 -7.13 1.59
CA PHE A 90 3.20 -6.38 0.91
C PHE A 90 3.62 -7.03 -0.42
N LEU A 91 3.60 -8.36 -0.49
CA LEU A 91 3.94 -9.09 -1.71
C LEU A 91 2.94 -8.81 -2.85
N GLN A 92 1.68 -8.47 -2.53
CA GLN A 92 0.68 -8.12 -3.54
C GLN A 92 0.94 -6.79 -4.27
N VAL A 93 1.89 -5.98 -3.80
CA VAL A 93 2.29 -4.70 -4.43
C VAL A 93 3.71 -4.69 -4.97
N CYS A 94 4.44 -5.80 -4.86
CA CYS A 94 5.77 -6.00 -5.44
C CYS A 94 5.64 -6.59 -6.85
#